data_AF-A0A183V424-F1
#
_entry.id   AF-A0A183V424-F1
#
_cell.length_a   1.000
_cell.length_b   1.000
_cell.length_c   1.000
_cell.angle_alpha   90.00
_cell.angle_beta   90.00
_cell.angle_gamma   90.00
#
_symmetry.space_group_name_H-M   'P 1'
#
loop_
_entity.id
_entity.type
_entity.pdbx_description
1 polymer ?
#
loop_
_entity_poly.entity_id
_entity_poly.type
_entity_poly.pdbx_seq_one_letter_code
_entity_poly.pdbx_strand_id
1 'polypeptide(L)' 'MGEPETALQQGRSRTLFHPGWQFYEVFQGGYKCPRCGGRELVGVNTTNAVKHLKVRHEAECAQVVQELKHSK' A
#
# COMPACT_ATOMS: atom_id res chain seq x y z
N MET A 1 20.86 -12.59 7.75
CA MET A 1 19.41 -12.29 7.67
C MET A 1 19.23 -11.44 6.42
N GLY A 2 18.72 -12.03 5.35
CA GLY A 2 18.60 -11.35 4.05
C GLY A 2 17.28 -10.59 3.97
N GLU A 3 17.37 -9.27 3.95
CA GLU A 3 16.31 -8.39 3.45
C GLU A 3 15.93 -8.83 2.03
N PRO A 4 14.64 -9.06 1.69
CA PRO A 4 14.26 -9.17 0.30
C PRO A 4 14.17 -7.75 -0.26
N GLU A 5 15.27 -7.31 -0.86
CA GLU A 5 15.33 -6.13 -1.71
C GLU A 5 14.30 -6.26 -2.84
N THR A 6 13.14 -5.63 -2.68
CA THR A 6 12.12 -5.49 -3.73
C THR A 6 12.62 -4.51 -4.80
N ALA A 7 13.43 -5.05 -5.71
CA ALA A 7 13.99 -4.39 -6.89
C ALA A 7 12.94 -4.13 -7.99
N LEU A 8 11.94 -3.30 -7.71
CA LEU A 8 10.92 -2.86 -8.69
C LEU A 8 10.57 -1.37 -8.56
N GLN A 9 11.53 -0.54 -8.11
CA GLN A 9 11.32 0.89 -7.87
C GLN A 9 11.55 1.80 -9.09
N GLN A 10 12.00 1.27 -10.24
CA GLN A 10 12.30 2.09 -11.41
C GLN A 10 11.04 2.29 -12.29
N GLY A 11 10.13 3.18 -11.91
CA GLY A 11 9.17 3.71 -12.90
C GLY A 11 7.82 4.28 -12.44
N ARG A 12 7.50 4.37 -11.13
CA ARG A 12 6.15 4.82 -10.68
C ARG A 12 6.20 5.93 -9.61
N SER A 13 6.90 7.00 -9.94
CA SER A 13 7.35 8.07 -9.01
C SER A 13 6.28 8.96 -8.36
N ARG A 14 4.96 8.72 -8.49
CA ARG A 14 3.93 9.55 -7.81
C ARG A 14 2.89 8.73 -7.04
N THR A 15 2.49 7.57 -7.55
CA THR A 15 1.52 6.71 -6.88
C THR A 15 2.15 5.97 -5.70
N LEU A 16 3.43 5.61 -5.77
CA LEU A 16 4.17 4.93 -4.71
C LEU A 16 4.50 5.81 -3.48
N PHE A 17 4.41 7.15 -3.59
CA PHE A 17 4.70 8.05 -2.46
C PHE A 17 3.57 8.12 -1.43
N HIS A 18 2.40 7.56 -1.72
CA HIS A 18 1.31 7.59 -0.75
C HIS A 18 1.55 6.54 0.35
N PRO A 19 1.57 6.91 1.64
CA PRO A 19 1.91 6.00 2.74
C PRO A 19 0.99 4.77 2.81
N GLY A 20 -0.22 4.88 2.26
CA GLY A 20 -1.14 3.75 2.12
C GLY A 20 -0.63 2.55 1.32
N TRP A 21 0.35 2.71 0.43
CA TRP A 21 0.91 1.59 -0.34
C TRP A 21 1.92 0.75 0.45
N GLN A 22 2.43 1.22 1.58
CA GLN A 22 3.37 0.46 2.42
C GLN A 22 2.76 -0.83 3.00
N PHE A 23 1.42 -0.89 3.06
CA PHE A 23 0.67 -2.04 3.58
C PHE A 23 0.34 -3.09 2.52
N TYR A 24 0.81 -2.90 1.28
CA TYR A 24 0.53 -3.77 0.15
C TYR A 24 1.81 -4.27 -0.50
N GLU A 25 1.79 -5.52 -0.93
CA GLU A 25 2.87 -6.11 -1.69
C GLU A 25 2.59 -6.03 -3.19
N VAL A 26 3.62 -5.78 -3.98
CA VAL A 26 3.53 -5.86 -5.45
C VAL A 26 3.48 -7.34 -5.85
N PHE A 27 2.47 -7.73 -6.61
CA PHE A 27 2.33 -9.10 -7.12
C PHE A 27 1.87 -9.09 -8.57
N GLN A 28 2.68 -9.65 -9.47
CA GLN A 28 2.40 -9.82 -10.91
C GLN A 28 1.75 -8.60 -11.61
N GLY A 29 2.19 -7.38 -11.27
CA GLY A 29 1.69 -6.13 -11.88
C GLY A 29 0.55 -5.44 -11.12
N GLY A 30 -0.01 -6.10 -10.10
CA GLY A 30 -0.98 -5.55 -9.16
C GLY A 30 -0.42 -5.36 -7.75
N TYR A 31 -1.32 -5.05 -6.82
CA TYR A 31 -1.01 -4.96 -5.39
C TYR A 31 -1.94 -5.88 -4.62
N LYS A 32 -1.37 -6.64 -3.69
CA LYS A 32 -2.11 -7.56 -2.81
C LYS A 32 -1.93 -7.16 -1.35
N CYS A 33 -2.94 -7.44 -0.54
CA CYS A 33 -2.79 -7.32 0.91
C CYS A 33 -2.38 -8.68 1.50
N PRO A 34 -1.17 -8.83 2.07
CA PRO A 34 -0.73 -10.08 2.69
C PRO A 34 -1.63 -10.48 3.87
N ARG A 35 -2.12 -9.49 4.64
CA ARG A 35 -2.98 -9.72 5.81
C ARG A 35 -4.40 -10.16 5.46
N CYS A 36 -4.85 -9.96 4.22
CA CYS A 36 -6.13 -10.44 3.72
C CYS A 36 -6.02 -11.72 2.88
N GLY A 37 -4.93 -12.46 2.99
CA GLY A 37 -4.72 -13.70 2.24
C GLY A 37 -4.43 -13.46 0.75
N GLY A 38 -3.85 -12.31 0.41
CA GLY A 38 -3.38 -12.04 -0.95
C GLY A 38 -4.47 -11.63 -1.94
N ARG A 39 -5.66 -11.20 -1.47
CA ARG A 39 -6.70 -10.67 -2.36
C ARG A 39 -6.17 -9.44 -3.09
N GLU A 40 -6.19 -9.47 -4.42
CA GLU A 40 -5.73 -8.39 -5.29
C GLU A 40 -6.65 -7.17 -5.16
N LEU A 41 -6.05 -5.98 -5.07
CA LEU A 41 -6.77 -4.73 -5.24
C LEU A 41 -7.16 -4.59 -6.72
N VAL A 42 -8.44 -4.78 -7.03
CA VAL A 42 -9.00 -4.54 -8.35
C VAL A 42 -8.87 -3.04 -8.67
N GLY A 43 -7.94 -2.71 -9.56
CA GLY A 43 -7.61 -1.33 -9.93
C GLY A 43 -6.68 -0.65 -8.92
N VAL A 44 -5.43 -0.44 -9.34
CA VAL A 44 -4.35 0.18 -8.56
C VAL A 44 -4.61 1.69 -8.40
N ASN A 45 -5.48 2.05 -7.47
CA ASN A 45 -5.75 3.43 -7.09
C ASN A 45 -5.63 3.60 -5.57
N THR A 46 -4.97 4.68 -5.15
CA THR A 46 -4.79 5.07 -3.76
C THR A 46 -6.12 5.13 -3.00
N THR A 47 -7.21 5.58 -3.62
CA THR A 47 -8.53 5.60 -2.97
C THR A 47 -9.05 4.19 -2.67
N ASN A 48 -8.82 3.22 -3.55
CA ASN A 48 -9.21 1.83 -3.30
C ASN A 48 -8.34 1.22 -2.19
N ALA A 49 -7.04 1.52 -2.20
CA ALA A 49 -6.13 1.09 -1.15
C ALA A 49 -6.55 1.66 0.22
N VAL A 50 -6.83 2.96 0.33
CA VAL A 50 -7.27 3.57 1.60
C VAL A 50 -8.64 3.06 2.03
N LYS A 51 -9.60 2.88 1.10
CA LYS A 51 -10.91 2.27 1.41
C LYS A 51 -10.75 0.84 1.95
N HIS A 52 -9.89 0.03 1.33
CA HIS A 52 -9.60 -1.31 1.83
C HIS A 52 -9.02 -1.27 3.24
N LEU A 53 -8.04 -0.39 3.50
CA LEU A 53 -7.50 -0.20 4.85
C LEU A 53 -8.60 0.23 5.82
N LYS A 54 -9.46 1.18 5.46
CA LYS A 54 -10.56 1.61 6.34
C LYS A 54 -11.51 0.46 6.72
N VAL A 55 -11.81 -0.45 5.79
CA VAL A 55 -12.78 -1.53 6.02
C VAL A 55 -12.17 -2.76 6.71
N ARG A 56 -10.91 -3.09 6.41
CA ARG A 56 -10.25 -4.32 6.88
C ARG A 56 -9.15 -4.09 7.90
N HIS A 57 -8.55 -2.89 7.91
CA HIS A 57 -7.35 -2.54 8.67
C HIS A 57 -7.42 -1.10 9.20
N GLU A 58 -8.41 -0.80 10.05
CA GLU A 58 -8.65 0.56 10.55
C GLU A 58 -7.41 1.18 11.22
N ALA A 59 -6.63 0.39 11.96
CA ALA A 59 -5.38 0.82 12.58
C ALA A 59 -4.32 1.27 11.55
N GLU A 60 -4.21 0.57 10.41
CA GLU A 60 -3.29 0.95 9.34
C GLU A 60 -3.81 2.20 8.61
N CYS A 61 -5.13 2.32 8.45
CA CYS A 61 -5.75 3.53 7.93
C CYS A 61 -5.44 4.75 8.81
N ALA A 62 -5.47 4.60 10.14
CA ALA A 62 -5.12 5.67 11.07
C ALA A 62 -3.65 6.09 10.94
N GLN A 63 -2.73 5.13 10.81
CA GLN A 63 -1.31 5.40 10.56
C GLN A 63 -1.10 6.17 9.26
N VAL A 64 -1.72 5.74 8.15
CA VAL A 64 -1.68 6.46 6.86
C VAL A 64 -2.15 7.90 7.01
N VAL A 65 -3.24 8.12 7.74
CA VAL A 65 -3.78 9.47 7.97
C VAL A 65 -2.84 10.32 8.82
N GLN A 66 -2.17 9.75 9.82
CA GLN A 66 -1.16 10.48 10.60
C GLN A 66 0.04 10.87 9.75
N GLU A 67 0.60 9.95 8.98
CA GLU A 67 1.75 10.21 8.10
C GLU A 67 1.46 11.33 7.09
N LEU A 68 0.25 11.33 6.52
CA LEU A 68 -0.19 12.41 5.62
C LEU A 68 -0.33 13.76 6.31
N LYS A 69 -0.68 13.79 7.60
CA LYS A 69 -0.80 15.03 8.38
C LYS A 69 0.56 15.63 8.73
N HIS A 70 1.57 14.79 8.96
CA HIS A 70 2.93 15.23 9.28
C HIS A 70 3.72 15.67 8.03
N SER A 71 3.29 15.27 6.84
CA SER A 71 3.93 15.64 5.56
C SER A 71 3.44 16.99 4.98
N LYS A 72 2.81 17.86 5.79
CA LYS A 72 2.22 19.14 5.35
C LYS A 72 3.08 20.35 5.70
#